data_AF-A2T7Q4-F1
#
_entry.id   AF-A2T7Q4-F1
#
_cell.length_a   1.000
_cell.length_b   1.000
_cell.length_c   1.000
_cell.angle_alpha   90.00
_cell.angle_beta   90.00
_cell.angle_gamma   90.00
#
_symmetry.space_group_name_H-M   'P 1'
#
loop_
_entity.id
_entity.type
_entity.pdbx_description
1 polymer ?
#
loop_
_entity_poly.entity_id
_entity_poly.type
_entity_poly.pdbx_seq_one_letter_code
_entity_poly.pdbx_strand_id
1 'polypeptide(L)' 'VQAVAYEEPKHWCSIVYYELNNRVGEAFHASSTSVLVDGFTDPSNNKNRFCLGLLSNVNRNSTIENTRRHIGK' A
#
# COMPACT_ATOMS: atom_id res chain seq x y z
N VAL A 1 3.94 -31.24 -25.60
CA VAL A 1 3.67 -30.16 -24.62
C VAL A 1 2.88 -29.08 -25.35
N GLN A 2 1.71 -28.71 -24.86
CA GLN A 2 0.87 -27.66 -25.47
C GLN A 2 1.29 -26.31 -24.89
N ALA A 3 1.48 -25.30 -25.75
CA ALA A 3 1.86 -23.96 -25.30
C ALA A 3 0.69 -23.27 -24.61
N VAL A 4 0.96 -22.60 -23.49
CA VAL A 4 -0.02 -21.77 -22.75
C VAL A 4 0.17 -20.32 -23.19
N ALA A 5 -0.92 -19.65 -23.54
CA ALA A 5 -0.87 -18.22 -23.89
C ALA A 5 -0.60 -17.39 -22.63
N TYR A 6 0.36 -16.46 -22.73
CA TYR A 6 0.64 -15.48 -21.68
C TYR A 6 -0.18 -14.21 -21.93
N GLU A 7 -0.70 -13.63 -20.86
CA GLU A 7 -1.38 -12.34 -20.86
C GLU A 7 -0.67 -11.40 -19.90
N GLU A 8 -0.46 -10.15 -20.30
CA GLU A 8 0.19 -9.15 -19.45
C GLU A 8 -0.68 -8.83 -18.22
N PRO A 9 -0.09 -8.79 -17.01
CA PRO A 9 -0.83 -8.42 -15.80
C PRO A 9 -1.42 -7.01 -15.91
N LYS A 10 -2.66 -6.86 -15.44
CA LYS A 10 -3.31 -5.55 -15.33
C LYS A 10 -2.54 -4.55 -14.44
N HIS A 11 -1.82 -5.07 -13.45
CA HIS A 11 -1.03 -4.30 -12.50
C HIS A 11 0.36 -4.94 -12.38
N TRP A 12 1.41 -4.11 -12.43
CA TRP A 12 2.79 -4.62 -12.39
C TRP A 12 3.25 -5.00 -10.97
N CYS A 13 2.59 -4.46 -9.94
CA CYS A 13 2.76 -4.92 -8.57
C CYS A 13 1.49 -4.69 -7.73
N SER A 14 1.43 -5.39 -6.61
CA SER A 14 0.50 -5.12 -5.50
C SER A 14 1.28 -4.88 -4.21
N ILE A 15 0.82 -3.95 -3.39
CA ILE A 15 1.47 -3.55 -2.14
C ILE A 15 0.49 -3.76 -1.00
N VAL A 16 0.93 -4.45 0.05
CA VAL A 16 0.13 -4.70 1.26
C VAL A 16 0.87 -4.12 2.46
N TYR A 17 0.18 -3.30 3.26
CA TYR A 17 0.74 -2.71 4.47
C TYR A 17 0.40 -3.54 5.70
N TYR A 18 1.37 -3.68 6.59
CA TYR A 18 1.25 -4.40 7.84
C TYR A 18 1.68 -3.53 9.02
N GLU A 19 0.97 -3.68 10.12
CA GLU A 19 1.39 -3.22 11.44
C GLU A 19 1.64 -4.48 12.29
N LEU A 20 2.92 -4.82 12.47
CA LEU A 20 3.36 -6.10 13.03
C LEU A 20 2.81 -7.26 12.20
N ASN A 21 2.04 -8.15 12.81
CA ASN A 21 1.40 -9.32 12.19
C ASN A 21 0.01 -9.01 11.61
N ASN A 22 -0.51 -7.78 11.75
CA ASN A 22 -1.83 -7.43 11.26
C ASN A 22 -1.74 -6.74 9.90
N ARG A 23 -2.45 -7.27 8.90
CA ARG A 23 -2.68 -6.57 7.64
C ARG A 23 -3.60 -5.38 7.90
N VAL A 24 -3.22 -4.20 7.41
CA VAL A 24 -3.97 -2.96 7.63
C VAL A 24 -4.35 -2.34 6.28
N GLY A 25 -5.65 -2.16 6.06
CA GLY A 25 -6.21 -1.65 4.81
C GLY A 25 -6.24 -2.65 3.65
N GLU A 26 -6.64 -2.16 2.48
CA GLU A 26 -6.71 -2.94 1.24
C GLU A 26 -5.35 -3.06 0.56
N ALA A 27 -5.21 -3.99 -0.38
CA ALA A 27 -4.03 -4.06 -1.23
C ALA A 27 -4.06 -2.91 -2.25
N PHE A 28 -2.97 -2.16 -2.35
CA PHE A 28 -2.79 -1.18 -3.39
C PHE A 28 -2.34 -1.87 -4.68
N HIS A 29 -2.97 -1.56 -5.80
CA HIS A 29 -2.67 -2.17 -7.09
C HIS A 29 -2.09 -1.12 -8.04
N ALA A 30 -0.81 -1.26 -8.36
CA ALA A 30 -0.09 -0.27 -9.14
C ALA A 30 -0.52 -0.32 -10.61
N SER A 31 -1.12 0.78 -11.09
CA SER A 31 -1.52 0.94 -12.49
C SER A 31 -0.61 1.88 -13.28
N SER A 32 0.10 2.75 -12.56
CA SER A 32 1.09 3.66 -13.14
C SER A 32 2.48 3.08 -13.07
N THR A 33 3.39 3.58 -13.88
CA THR A 33 4.79 3.09 -13.97
C THR A 33 5.62 3.35 -12.71
N SER A 34 5.13 4.17 -11.78
CA SER A 34 5.73 4.40 -10.48
C SER A 34 4.66 4.56 -9.40
N VAL A 35 5.04 4.26 -8.16
CA VAL A 35 4.19 4.39 -6.97
C VAL A 35 4.98 5.09 -5.87
N LEU A 36 4.38 6.10 -5.25
CA LEU A 36 4.85 6.72 -4.01
C LEU A 36 4.11 6.08 -2.83
N VAL A 37 4.82 5.57 -1.83
CA VAL A 37 4.24 5.10 -0.57
C VAL A 37 4.72 6.03 0.53
N ASP A 38 3.81 6.66 1.26
CA ASP A 38 4.18 7.66 2.27
C ASP A 38 3.28 7.63 3.51
N GLY A 39 3.67 8.40 4.54
CA GLY A 39 2.95 8.48 5.82
C GLY A 39 1.84 9.54 5.86
N PHE A 40 1.55 10.21 4.76
CA PHE A 40 0.59 11.32 4.73
C PHE A 40 -0.86 10.83 4.60
N THR A 41 -1.80 11.78 4.54
CA THR A 41 -3.24 11.53 4.58
C THR A 41 -3.97 12.10 3.37
N ASP A 42 -3.32 12.18 2.20
CA ASP A 42 -3.99 12.63 0.98
C ASP A 42 -5.09 11.62 0.58
N PRO A 43 -6.38 12.00 0.63
CA PRO A 43 -7.49 11.11 0.36
C PRO A 43 -7.83 11.05 -1.14
N SER A 44 -7.08 11.76 -2.00
CA SER A 44 -7.32 11.72 -3.43
C SER A 44 -7.13 10.29 -3.94
N ASN A 45 -7.99 9.88 -4.88
CA ASN A 45 -7.88 8.57 -5.55
C ASN A 45 -6.72 8.56 -6.58
N ASN A 46 -5.60 9.17 -6.21
CA ASN A 46 -4.39 9.22 -7.00
C ASN A 46 -3.79 7.81 -7.06
N LYS A 47 -3.97 7.16 -8.20
CA LYS A 47 -3.54 5.78 -8.46
C LYS A 47 -2.01 5.59 -8.46
N ASN A 48 -1.24 6.65 -8.21
CA ASN A 48 0.22 6.62 -8.18
C ASN A 48 0.75 6.78 -6.74
N ARG A 49 -0.14 6.92 -5.76
CA ARG A 49 0.23 7.24 -4.39
C ARG A 49 -0.55 6.40 -3.38
N PHE A 50 0.16 5.72 -2.50
CA PHE A 50 -0.39 4.93 -1.42
C PHE A 50 -0.07 5.59 -0.07
N CYS A 51 -1.05 6.31 0.46
CA CYS A 51 -0.95 7.06 1.71
C CYS A 51 -1.27 6.16 2.91
N LEU A 52 -0.26 5.76 3.67
CA LEU A 52 -0.41 4.90 4.84
C LEU A 52 -1.07 5.63 6.02
N GLY A 53 -0.98 6.97 6.07
CA GLY A 53 -1.50 7.81 7.15
C GLY A 53 -3.02 7.70 7.32
N LEU A 54 -3.76 7.46 6.24
CA LEU A 54 -5.22 7.33 6.21
C LEU A 54 -5.71 6.07 6.93
N LEU A 55 -4.88 5.02 6.94
CA LEU A 55 -5.33 3.68 7.27
C LEU A 55 -5.60 3.58 8.78
N SER A 56 -6.79 3.11 9.12
CA SER A 56 -7.18 2.85 10.51
C SER A 56 -6.82 1.42 10.92
N ASN A 57 -6.39 1.27 12.17
CA ASN A 57 -6.18 -0.03 12.79
C ASN A 57 -6.56 0.08 14.27
N VAL A 58 -7.57 -0.66 14.70
CA VAL A 58 -8.07 -0.62 16.10
C VAL A 58 -7.07 -1.22 17.09
N ASN A 59 -6.15 -2.06 16.62
CA ASN A 59 -5.13 -2.71 17.44
C ASN A 59 -3.81 -1.90 17.50
N ARG A 60 -3.82 -0.66 16.99
CA ARG A 60 -2.62 0.18 16.95
C ARG A 60 -2.20 0.59 18.36
N ASN A 61 -0.93 0.41 18.68
CA ASN A 61 -0.33 0.83 19.95
C ASN A 61 0.60 2.04 19.78
N SER A 62 1.06 2.60 20.89
CA SER A 62 1.89 3.81 20.92
C SER A 62 3.21 3.66 20.15
N THR A 63 3.84 2.48 20.19
CA THR A 63 5.05 2.20 19.41
C THR A 63 4.76 2.31 17.92
N ILE A 64 3.68 1.70 17.43
CA ILE A 64 3.29 1.74 16.01
C ILE A 64 2.94 3.17 15.60
N GLU A 65 2.18 3.91 16.40
CA GLU A 65 1.89 5.32 16.12
C GLU A 65 3.16 6.15 16.02
N ASN A 66 4.08 6.00 16.97
CA ASN A 66 5.36 6.70 16.97
C ASN A 66 6.16 6.37 15.71
N THR A 67 6.27 5.10 15.33
CA THR A 67 6.97 4.70 14.10
C THR A 67 6.33 5.30 12.86
N ARG A 68 4.98 5.29 12.75
CA ARG A 68 4.26 5.85 11.60
C ARG A 68 4.53 7.34 11.38
N ARG A 69 4.72 8.12 12.45
CA ARG A 69 5.06 9.56 12.35
C ARG A 69 6.41 9.80 11.67
N HIS A 70 7.31 8.81 11.64
CA HIS A 70 8.62 8.92 11.01
C HIS A 70 8.65 8.46 9.55
N ILE A 71 7.54 7.92 9.01
CA ILE A 71 7.50 7.49 7.60
C ILE A 71 7.68 8.70 6.68
N GLY A 72 7.01 9.82 6.96
CA GLY A 72 7.16 11.05 6.17
C GLY A 72 6.97 10.81 4.67
N LYS A 73 7.87 11.41 3.86
CA LYS A 73 8.00 11.16 2.42
C LYS A 73 9.14 10.17 2.16
#